data_AF-A0A077WHZ7-F1
#
_entry.id   AF-A0A077WHZ7-F1
#
_cell.length_a   1.000
_cell.length_b   1.000
_cell.length_c   1.000
_cell.angle_alpha   90.00
_cell.angle_beta   90.00
_cell.angle_gamma   90.00
#
_symmetry.space_group_name_H-M   'P 1'
#
loop_
_entity.id
_entity.type
_entity.pdbx_description
1 polymer ?
#
loop_
_entity_poly.entity_id
_entity_poly.type
_entity_poly.pdbx_seq_one_letter_code
_entity_poly.pdbx_strand_id
1 'polypeptide(L)'
;MHIKKGLLANAILPAWLLLTVVSAESHPNQYAGGCALVSKSIYCFGGTNTAAGYYDYEPNANFYSLDVSGPVDRVQNASSWQRVTAVGDTRPTVNMWFGMSSLPNQDTFVITGGVGYANGNSLGNPVMMYNATSSSWSAITSQPFDQTEMNALVPDTQRKDRYFIYGGRKDRLTGYTNVSESESYVTTPKFLSTNDLQWSIATEQPVSGRIRHAGVQGKDGRYYFFGGEYSSSTYNETSNYTTYGLTEADLSQILIYDETKGWEVVQTASGTVPSQRWHHTATLLSNGNILIYGGSQASVKVGDNNFIHLEPVDDTAYVLNTDTMTWSDISSAIQPKEGGDTLASLQHRRFGHSAMLVGNDSLFIMFGKTSNSSFADGFLILNTTSWIISNYYPGLDAAVGSSDGSDTNSGTPGSNSDNGSGGGSGGGLSGGAIAGVVVGVVVGVGLIGAAAAFLFIRRRRRHSRIPEEPIKKAPLSDGSLSDNNEHTAALPRSPDTPAPPYSVATKPDSVPRLTLAPVKPDGA
;
A
#
# COMPACT_ATOMS: atom_id res chain seq x y z
N MET A 1 -12.78 46.41 -56.87
CA MET A 1 -13.78 45.37 -57.23
C MET A 1 -13.08 44.02 -57.20
N HIS A 2 -13.43 43.16 -56.23
CA HIS A 2 -13.03 41.75 -56.00
C HIS A 2 -12.67 41.53 -54.52
N ILE A 3 -12.97 40.44 -53.82
CA ILE A 3 -14.00 39.39 -53.87
C ILE A 3 -14.33 39.07 -52.40
N LYS A 4 -15.59 38.72 -52.12
CA LYS A 4 -16.18 38.40 -50.81
C LYS A 4 -15.51 37.20 -50.08
N LYS A 5 -15.32 37.35 -48.77
CA LYS A 5 -15.26 36.23 -47.80
C LYS A 5 -16.54 36.25 -46.95
N GLY A 6 -17.07 35.06 -46.66
CA GLY A 6 -17.89 34.82 -45.47
C GLY A 6 -19.30 34.34 -45.76
N LEU A 7 -19.46 33.02 -45.92
CA LEU A 7 -20.64 32.32 -45.42
C LEU A 7 -20.21 30.87 -45.12
N LEU A 8 -19.96 30.56 -43.85
CA LEU A 8 -20.00 29.19 -43.35
C LEU A 8 -20.91 29.22 -42.12
N ALA A 9 -22.04 28.54 -42.28
CA ALA A 9 -23.11 28.41 -41.30
C ALA A 9 -22.68 27.50 -40.15
N ASN A 10 -23.24 27.80 -38.99
CA ASN A 10 -23.16 27.07 -37.74
C ASN A 10 -23.53 25.58 -37.91
N ALA A 11 -22.61 24.70 -37.57
CA ALA A 11 -22.93 23.37 -37.08
C ALA A 11 -22.44 23.29 -35.63
N ILE A 12 -23.36 23.52 -34.69
CA ILE A 12 -23.15 23.27 -33.27
C ILE A 12 -23.19 21.76 -33.09
N LEU A 13 -22.03 21.14 -32.84
CA LEU A 13 -21.96 19.76 -32.38
C LEU A 13 -22.28 19.75 -30.87
N PRO A 14 -23.12 18.82 -30.37
CA PRO A 14 -23.43 18.72 -28.95
C PRO A 14 -22.18 18.25 -28.18
N ALA A 15 -21.88 18.92 -27.06
CA ALA A 15 -20.71 18.70 -26.21
C ALA A 15 -20.71 17.39 -25.40
N TRP A 16 -21.48 16.38 -25.82
CA TRP A 16 -21.65 15.11 -25.10
C TRP A 16 -21.17 13.94 -25.95
N LEU A 17 -19.90 13.95 -26.33
CA LEU A 17 -19.16 12.73 -26.69
C LEU A 17 -17.64 13.01 -26.60
N LEU A 18 -17.17 13.40 -25.42
CA LEU A 18 -15.76 13.21 -25.09
C LEU A 18 -15.57 11.70 -24.93
N LEU A 19 -15.18 11.02 -26.01
CA LEU A 19 -14.52 9.72 -25.87
C LEU A 19 -13.24 9.98 -25.07
N THR A 20 -13.30 9.75 -23.76
CA THR A 20 -12.10 9.55 -22.95
C THR A 20 -11.42 8.31 -23.52
N VAL A 21 -10.39 8.53 -24.33
CA VAL A 21 -9.45 7.47 -24.68
C VAL A 21 -8.72 7.15 -23.38
N VAL A 22 -9.24 6.17 -22.64
CA VAL A 22 -8.54 5.59 -21.50
C VAL A 22 -7.37 4.80 -22.09
N SER A 23 -6.19 5.41 -22.13
CA SER A 23 -4.98 4.67 -22.44
C SER A 23 -4.62 3.85 -21.21
N ALA A 24 -4.70 2.54 -21.35
CA ALA A 24 -3.99 1.59 -20.50
C ALA A 24 -2.53 2.04 -20.31
N GLU A 25 -2.15 2.41 -19.09
CA GLU A 25 -0.76 2.71 -18.74
C GLU A 25 -0.19 1.55 -17.93
N SER A 26 1.04 1.13 -18.23
CA SER A 26 1.77 0.19 -17.37
C SER A 26 1.98 0.83 -15.99
N HIS A 27 1.38 0.26 -14.95
CA HIS A 27 1.54 0.75 -13.57
C HIS A 27 3.01 0.64 -13.14
N PRO A 28 3.59 1.65 -12.46
CA PRO A 28 4.91 1.51 -11.84
C PRO A 28 4.85 0.53 -10.65
N ASN A 29 5.64 -0.54 -10.68
CA ASN A 29 5.86 -1.38 -9.51
C ASN A 29 6.32 -0.48 -8.33
N GLN A 30 5.72 -0.64 -7.14
CA GLN A 30 5.93 0.28 -6.01
C GLN A 30 6.09 -0.43 -4.66
N TYR A 31 6.74 0.26 -3.72
CA TYR A 31 6.96 -0.17 -2.33
C TYR A 31 6.34 0.84 -1.38
N ALA A 32 5.77 0.37 -0.28
CA ALA A 32 5.30 1.21 0.82
C ALA A 32 4.24 2.27 0.43
N GLY A 33 3.50 2.01 -0.65
CA GLY A 33 2.21 2.65 -0.92
C GLY A 33 1.08 1.87 -0.24
N GLY A 34 -0.15 2.36 -0.39
CA GLY A 34 -1.35 1.71 0.14
C GLY A 34 -2.31 1.33 -0.96
N CYS A 35 -2.98 0.19 -0.82
CA CYS A 35 -4.13 -0.21 -1.65
C CYS A 35 -5.34 -0.57 -0.78
N ALA A 36 -6.54 -0.20 -1.24
CA ALA A 36 -7.80 -0.47 -0.54
C ALA A 36 -8.90 -0.81 -1.54
N LEU A 37 -9.71 -1.82 -1.22
CA LEU A 37 -10.91 -2.17 -1.98
C LEU A 37 -12.05 -1.23 -1.59
N VAL A 38 -12.57 -0.47 -2.54
CA VAL A 38 -13.72 0.43 -2.35
C VAL A 38 -14.77 0.08 -3.40
N SER A 39 -15.97 -0.26 -2.94
CA SER A 39 -17.03 -0.79 -3.79
C SER A 39 -16.54 -2.00 -4.61
N LYS A 40 -16.29 -1.84 -5.91
CA LYS A 40 -15.78 -2.89 -6.80
C LYS A 40 -14.44 -2.54 -7.46
N SER A 41 -13.69 -1.62 -6.89
CA SER A 41 -12.39 -1.22 -7.43
C SER A 41 -11.34 -1.15 -6.34
N ILE A 42 -10.13 -1.62 -6.66
CA ILE A 42 -8.97 -1.49 -5.79
C ILE A 42 -8.27 -0.20 -6.15
N TYR A 43 -8.21 0.74 -5.22
CA TYR A 43 -7.50 1.99 -5.37
C TYR A 43 -6.13 1.87 -4.73
N CYS A 44 -5.09 2.34 -5.42
CA CYS A 44 -3.71 2.32 -4.94
C CYS A 44 -3.09 3.70 -5.05
N PHE A 45 -2.48 4.17 -3.95
CA PHE A 45 -1.89 5.49 -3.85
C PHE A 45 -0.43 5.42 -3.35
N GLY A 46 0.40 6.34 -3.84
CA GLY A 46 1.71 6.67 -3.30
C GLY A 46 2.73 5.53 -3.28
N GLY A 47 3.65 5.58 -2.32
CA GLY A 47 4.79 4.68 -2.23
C GLY A 47 6.01 5.25 -2.96
N THR A 48 7.00 4.39 -3.22
CA THR A 48 8.20 4.71 -4.00
C THR A 48 8.41 3.67 -5.08
N ASN A 49 8.94 4.11 -6.23
CA ASN A 49 9.41 3.27 -7.33
C ASN A 49 10.94 3.37 -7.50
N THR A 50 11.66 3.95 -6.53
CA THR A 50 13.12 3.96 -6.53
C THR A 50 13.70 2.69 -5.91
N ALA A 51 14.60 2.05 -6.66
CA ALA A 51 15.29 0.85 -6.26
C ALA A 51 16.50 1.12 -5.33
N ALA A 52 16.83 2.38 -5.05
CA ALA A 52 18.03 2.77 -4.32
C ALA A 52 17.83 2.64 -2.80
N GLY A 53 18.66 1.80 -2.16
CA GLY A 53 18.92 1.81 -0.71
C GLY A 53 17.73 1.64 0.25
N TYR A 54 18.03 1.51 1.54
CA TYR A 54 17.02 1.59 2.61
C TYR A 54 16.72 3.03 3.05
N TYR A 55 17.54 4.00 2.63
CA TYR A 55 17.42 5.41 3.04
C TYR A 55 17.22 6.38 1.85
N ASP A 56 17.24 5.88 0.61
CA ASP A 56 17.18 6.69 -0.61
C ASP A 56 15.84 6.51 -1.35
N TYR A 57 14.75 6.85 -0.66
CA TYR A 57 13.40 6.75 -1.22
C TYR A 57 12.91 8.08 -1.79
N GLU A 58 12.23 7.99 -2.93
CA GLU A 58 11.52 9.09 -3.56
C GLU A 58 10.00 8.79 -3.50
N PRO A 59 9.28 9.30 -2.48
CA PRO A 59 7.84 9.15 -2.41
C PRO A 59 7.17 9.76 -3.64
N ASN A 60 6.13 9.13 -4.15
CA ASN A 60 5.35 9.64 -5.27
C ASN A 60 3.87 9.84 -4.87
N ALA A 61 3.09 10.42 -5.79
CA ALA A 61 1.65 10.61 -5.64
C ALA A 61 0.88 9.86 -6.74
N ASN A 62 1.42 8.73 -7.20
CA ASN A 62 0.75 7.89 -8.17
C ASN A 62 -0.60 7.44 -7.60
N PHE A 63 -1.64 7.54 -8.42
CA PHE A 63 -2.99 7.18 -8.00
C PHE A 63 -3.70 6.43 -9.13
N TYR A 64 -3.94 5.15 -8.90
CA TYR A 64 -4.52 4.24 -9.89
C TYR A 64 -5.64 3.41 -9.26
N SER A 65 -6.53 2.91 -10.13
CA SER A 65 -7.59 1.98 -9.76
C SER A 65 -7.57 0.77 -10.68
N LEU A 66 -7.88 -0.39 -10.10
CA LEU A 66 -8.14 -1.64 -10.79
C LEU A 66 -9.61 -2.00 -10.56
N ASP A 67 -10.40 -2.05 -11.63
CA ASP A 67 -11.78 -2.53 -11.55
C ASP A 67 -11.80 -4.05 -11.41
N VAL A 68 -12.45 -4.54 -10.34
CA VAL A 68 -12.60 -5.97 -10.03
C VAL A 68 -14.07 -6.40 -10.08
N SER A 69 -14.97 -5.57 -10.63
CA SER A 69 -16.36 -5.95 -10.89
C SER A 69 -16.46 -7.09 -11.89
N GLY A 70 -15.70 -7.00 -12.99
CA GLY A 70 -15.59 -8.00 -14.04
C GLY A 70 -14.26 -8.78 -14.01
N PRO A 71 -14.02 -9.59 -15.06
CA PRO A 71 -12.83 -10.42 -15.16
C PRO A 71 -11.52 -9.61 -15.15
N VAL A 72 -10.53 -10.10 -14.40
CA VAL A 72 -9.17 -9.54 -14.33
C VAL A 72 -8.15 -10.60 -14.71
N ASP A 73 -7.30 -10.28 -15.68
CA ASP A 73 -6.15 -11.11 -16.10
C ASP A 73 -4.83 -10.42 -15.73
N ARG A 74 -4.00 -11.11 -14.94
CA ARG A 74 -2.68 -10.64 -14.48
C ARG A 74 -1.63 -10.58 -15.60
N VAL A 75 -1.74 -11.39 -16.64
CA VAL A 75 -0.79 -11.34 -17.78
C VAL A 75 -1.10 -10.14 -18.66
N GLN A 76 -2.38 -9.80 -18.81
CA GLN A 76 -2.83 -8.59 -19.52
C GLN A 76 -2.90 -7.35 -18.62
N ASN A 77 -2.33 -7.43 -17.41
CA ASN A 77 -2.41 -6.46 -16.32
C ASN A 77 -2.22 -4.98 -16.71
N ALA A 78 -1.33 -4.67 -17.67
CA ALA A 78 -1.11 -3.29 -18.11
C ALA A 78 -2.37 -2.59 -18.66
N SER A 79 -3.38 -3.33 -19.15
CA SER A 79 -4.65 -2.76 -19.60
C SER A 79 -5.75 -2.68 -18.54
N SER A 80 -5.54 -3.28 -17.38
CA SER A 80 -6.56 -3.37 -16.34
C SER A 80 -6.53 -2.15 -15.39
N TRP A 81 -5.42 -1.39 -15.37
CA TRP A 81 -5.27 -0.23 -14.51
C TRP A 81 -5.70 1.06 -15.19
N GLN A 82 -6.33 1.92 -14.40
CA GLN A 82 -6.72 3.26 -14.81
C GLN A 82 -6.09 4.28 -13.87
N ARG A 83 -5.50 5.35 -14.42
CA ARG A 83 -5.07 6.50 -13.64
C ARG A 83 -6.29 7.22 -13.10
N VAL A 84 -6.33 7.44 -11.79
CA VAL A 84 -7.44 8.14 -11.14
C VAL A 84 -7.16 9.63 -11.14
N THR A 85 -8.03 10.39 -11.80
CA THR A 85 -7.99 11.86 -11.75
C THR A 85 -9.05 12.33 -10.79
N ALA A 86 -8.62 12.78 -9.61
CA ALA A 86 -9.54 13.36 -8.65
C ALA A 86 -10.05 14.74 -9.12
N VAL A 87 -11.21 15.17 -8.57
CA VAL A 87 -11.88 16.45 -8.77
C VAL A 87 -11.58 17.40 -7.62
N GLY A 88 -11.62 18.72 -7.87
CA GLY A 88 -11.36 19.79 -6.88
C GLY A 88 -9.87 20.15 -6.76
N ASP A 89 -9.50 20.97 -5.77
CA ASP A 89 -8.10 21.43 -5.60
C ASP A 89 -7.35 20.68 -4.48
N THR A 90 -8.08 20.10 -3.53
CA THR A 90 -7.47 19.34 -2.42
C THR A 90 -6.86 18.04 -2.93
N ARG A 91 -5.57 17.83 -2.71
CA ARG A 91 -4.87 16.59 -3.07
C ARG A 91 -3.89 16.19 -1.97
N PRO A 92 -3.70 14.88 -1.71
CA PRO A 92 -2.56 14.44 -0.94
C PRO A 92 -1.28 14.83 -1.69
N THR A 93 -0.25 15.22 -0.95
CA THR A 93 1.10 15.34 -1.50
C THR A 93 1.65 13.95 -1.80
N VAL A 94 2.86 13.86 -2.37
CA VAL A 94 3.57 12.58 -2.40
C VAL A 94 3.63 11.99 -0.99
N ASN A 95 3.52 10.67 -0.89
CA ASN A 95 3.49 10.00 0.40
C ASN A 95 3.93 8.54 0.29
N MET A 96 4.50 8.00 1.36
CA MET A 96 4.77 6.57 1.56
C MET A 96 4.75 6.23 3.05
N TRP A 97 4.74 4.94 3.40
CA TRP A 97 4.71 4.46 4.80
C TRP A 97 3.55 5.03 5.63
N PHE A 98 2.40 5.24 4.99
CA PHE A 98 1.16 5.64 5.66
C PHE A 98 0.25 4.43 5.88
N GLY A 99 -0.67 4.55 6.84
CA GLY A 99 -1.81 3.63 6.94
C GLY A 99 -2.87 3.98 5.89
N MET A 100 -3.42 2.99 5.20
CA MET A 100 -4.53 3.18 4.27
C MET A 100 -5.57 2.07 4.43
N SER A 101 -6.84 2.45 4.51
CA SER A 101 -7.91 1.47 4.70
C SER A 101 -9.28 1.99 4.27
N SER A 102 -10.17 1.06 3.91
CA SER A 102 -11.56 1.30 3.57
C SER A 102 -12.48 0.54 4.52
N LEU A 103 -13.66 1.11 4.79
CA LEU A 103 -14.70 0.39 5.51
C LEU A 103 -15.53 -0.45 4.53
N PRO A 104 -16.00 -1.63 4.94
CA PRO A 104 -16.86 -2.46 4.09
C PRO A 104 -18.12 -1.70 3.66
N ASN A 105 -18.51 -1.86 2.39
CA ASN A 105 -19.72 -1.27 1.80
C ASN A 105 -19.77 0.27 1.83
N GLN A 106 -18.60 0.92 1.87
CA GLN A 106 -18.49 2.37 1.73
C GLN A 106 -17.75 2.74 0.45
N ASP A 107 -18.00 3.96 -0.03
CA ASP A 107 -17.34 4.53 -1.21
C ASP A 107 -16.09 5.34 -0.85
N THR A 108 -15.56 5.17 0.36
CA THR A 108 -14.45 5.96 0.88
C THR A 108 -13.31 5.09 1.40
N PHE A 109 -12.10 5.61 1.26
CA PHE A 109 -10.94 5.14 2.01
C PHE A 109 -10.23 6.32 2.68
N VAL A 110 -9.50 6.02 3.74
CA VAL A 110 -8.73 6.99 4.52
C VAL A 110 -7.25 6.65 4.44
N ILE A 111 -6.42 7.68 4.37
CA ILE A 111 -4.96 7.64 4.53
C ILE A 111 -4.60 8.41 5.81
N THR A 112 -3.72 7.84 6.62
CA THR A 112 -3.19 8.45 7.85
C THR A 112 -1.67 8.41 7.86
N GLY A 113 -1.04 9.55 8.14
CA GLY A 113 0.40 9.64 8.36
C GLY A 113 1.23 9.52 7.09
N GLY A 114 2.42 8.94 7.24
CA GLY A 114 3.43 8.72 6.20
C GLY A 114 4.52 9.80 6.14
N VAL A 115 5.39 9.65 5.16
CA VAL A 115 6.47 10.60 4.84
C VAL A 115 6.38 11.03 3.38
N GLY A 116 6.47 12.34 3.14
CA GLY A 116 6.55 12.94 1.81
C GLY A 116 7.89 13.65 1.59
N TYR A 117 8.02 14.46 0.53
CA TYR A 117 9.20 15.32 0.28
C TYR A 117 9.30 16.53 1.20
N ALA A 118 8.65 16.50 2.35
CA ALA A 118 8.57 17.64 3.24
C ALA A 118 9.94 18.00 3.87
N ASN A 119 11.04 17.29 3.57
CA ASN A 119 12.41 17.57 3.99
C ASN A 119 12.54 17.79 5.50
N GLY A 120 11.80 16.99 6.25
CA GLY A 120 11.68 17.06 7.69
C GLY A 120 10.71 18.12 8.22
N ASN A 121 9.71 18.50 7.42
CA ASN A 121 8.49 19.17 7.86
C ASN A 121 7.34 18.16 7.88
N SER A 122 6.26 18.47 8.60
CA SER A 122 5.05 17.65 8.57
C SER A 122 4.32 17.76 7.23
N LEU A 123 3.56 16.71 6.87
CA LEU A 123 2.65 16.77 5.73
C LEU A 123 1.61 17.88 5.97
N GLY A 124 1.28 18.63 4.91
CA GLY A 124 0.29 19.70 5.01
C GLY A 124 -1.09 19.20 5.44
N ASN A 125 -1.47 17.99 5.00
CA ASN A 125 -2.66 17.29 5.48
C ASN A 125 -2.28 15.84 5.81
N PRO A 126 -2.08 15.52 7.11
CA PRO A 126 -1.60 14.22 7.53
C PRO A 126 -2.67 13.12 7.47
N VAL A 127 -3.94 13.52 7.38
CA VAL A 127 -5.09 12.61 7.29
C VAL A 127 -5.97 13.06 6.13
N MET A 128 -6.13 12.15 5.17
CA MET A 128 -6.85 12.41 3.92
C MET A 128 -7.88 11.32 3.70
N MET A 129 -9.06 11.72 3.21
CA MET A 129 -10.12 10.81 2.78
C MET A 129 -10.33 10.98 1.28
N TYR A 130 -10.48 9.88 0.56
CA TYR A 130 -10.95 9.88 -0.82
C TYR A 130 -12.37 9.33 -0.88
N ASN A 131 -13.24 9.98 -1.63
CA ASN A 131 -14.56 9.49 -1.96
C ASN A 131 -14.60 9.11 -3.44
N ALA A 132 -14.81 7.82 -3.72
CA ALA A 132 -14.85 7.27 -5.07
C ALA A 132 -16.05 7.78 -5.88
N THR A 133 -17.21 7.94 -5.23
CA THR A 133 -18.45 8.41 -5.86
C THR A 133 -18.34 9.84 -6.36
N SER A 134 -17.77 10.76 -5.57
CA SER A 134 -17.48 12.13 -6.03
C SER A 134 -16.12 12.29 -6.71
N SER A 135 -15.32 11.22 -6.72
CA SER A 135 -13.93 11.21 -7.19
C SER A 135 -13.11 12.36 -6.60
N SER A 136 -13.25 12.66 -5.31
CA SER A 136 -12.64 13.84 -4.68
C SER A 136 -11.93 13.49 -3.38
N TRP A 137 -10.86 14.23 -3.10
CA TRP A 137 -10.16 14.17 -1.81
C TRP A 137 -10.67 15.26 -0.86
N SER A 138 -10.68 14.94 0.43
CA SER A 138 -10.92 15.87 1.53
C SER A 138 -9.91 15.63 2.65
N ALA A 139 -9.42 16.71 3.26
CA ALA A 139 -8.58 16.62 4.45
C ALA A 139 -9.46 16.42 5.71
N ILE A 140 -9.01 15.58 6.64
CA ILE A 140 -9.60 15.47 7.97
C ILE A 140 -8.73 16.30 8.92
N THR A 141 -9.25 17.46 9.32
CA THR A 141 -8.49 18.47 10.09
C THR A 141 -8.77 18.44 11.59
N SER A 142 -9.57 17.47 12.06
CA SER A 142 -9.83 17.29 13.49
C SER A 142 -8.52 16.91 14.22
N GLN A 143 -8.25 17.59 15.32
CA GLN A 143 -7.16 17.24 16.24
C GLN A 143 -7.67 16.18 17.24
N PRO A 144 -6.81 15.30 17.80
CA PRO A 144 -5.35 15.32 17.79
C PRO A 144 -4.77 14.14 16.98
N PHE A 145 -4.42 14.34 15.72
CA PHE A 145 -3.59 13.38 14.98
C PHE A 145 -2.13 13.85 15.00
N ASP A 146 -1.26 13.02 15.59
CA ASP A 146 0.18 13.27 15.53
C ASP A 146 0.72 12.68 14.23
N GLN A 147 1.47 13.47 13.46
CA GLN A 147 2.05 12.98 12.21
C GLN A 147 3.03 11.84 12.50
N THR A 148 2.71 10.64 12.02
CA THR A 148 3.55 9.45 12.15
C THR A 148 3.78 8.78 10.82
N GLU A 149 4.86 8.03 10.71
CA GLU A 149 5.02 7.01 9.68
C GLU A 149 4.84 5.60 10.25
N MET A 150 4.53 4.65 9.37
CA MET A 150 4.47 3.20 9.66
C MET A 150 3.47 2.82 10.76
N ASN A 151 2.39 3.59 10.90
CA ASN A 151 1.25 3.23 11.74
C ASN A 151 0.39 2.15 11.07
N ALA A 152 -0.39 1.40 11.86
CA ALA A 152 -1.43 0.52 11.35
C ALA A 152 -2.79 1.23 11.42
N LEU A 153 -3.52 1.25 10.30
CA LEU A 153 -4.90 1.73 10.22
C LEU A 153 -5.82 0.55 9.94
N VAL A 154 -6.64 0.19 10.92
CA VAL A 154 -7.50 -1.00 10.87
C VAL A 154 -8.97 -0.55 10.82
N PRO A 155 -9.76 -0.97 9.82
CA PRO A 155 -11.18 -0.63 9.76
C PRO A 155 -11.95 -1.47 10.79
N ASP A 156 -12.90 -0.86 11.51
CA ASP A 156 -13.88 -1.62 12.29
C ASP A 156 -14.90 -2.21 11.31
N THR A 157 -14.64 -3.43 10.84
CA THR A 157 -15.45 -4.15 9.87
C THR A 157 -16.80 -4.61 10.42
N GLN A 158 -16.95 -4.65 11.75
CA GLN A 158 -18.21 -5.02 12.40
C GLN A 158 -19.13 -3.81 12.51
N ARG A 159 -18.66 -2.71 13.14
CA ARG A 159 -19.47 -1.50 13.31
C ARG A 159 -19.55 -0.65 12.06
N LYS A 160 -18.50 -0.68 11.23
CA LYS A 160 -18.41 0.00 9.93
C LYS A 160 -18.57 1.51 10.02
N ASP A 161 -18.15 2.12 11.13
CA ASP A 161 -18.32 3.55 11.40
C ASP A 161 -17.04 4.24 11.90
N ARG A 162 -15.92 3.51 11.93
CA ARG A 162 -14.66 4.04 12.43
C ARG A 162 -13.45 3.21 12.02
N TYR A 163 -12.28 3.81 12.19
CA TYR A 163 -10.99 3.16 12.08
C TYR A 163 -10.29 3.16 13.44
N PHE A 164 -9.59 2.08 13.75
CA PHE A 164 -8.65 1.99 14.85
C PHE A 164 -7.23 2.23 14.33
N ILE A 165 -6.49 3.12 14.99
CA ILE A 165 -5.10 3.41 14.66
C ILE A 165 -4.19 3.08 15.85
N TYR A 166 -3.07 2.44 15.55
CA TYR A 166 -2.04 2.15 16.54
C TYR A 166 -0.64 2.16 15.93
N GLY A 167 0.33 2.49 16.80
CA GLY A 167 1.74 2.51 16.49
C GLY A 167 2.12 3.64 15.54
N GLY A 168 3.29 3.48 14.94
CA GLY A 168 3.94 4.52 14.15
C GLY A 168 5.00 5.26 14.95
N ARG A 169 5.89 5.92 14.21
CA ARG A 169 6.99 6.71 14.74
C ARG A 169 6.83 8.17 14.32
N LYS A 170 7.17 9.06 15.25
CA LYS A 170 7.43 10.48 15.03
C LYS A 170 8.93 10.67 14.99
N ASP A 171 9.47 11.16 13.89
CA ASP A 171 10.89 11.48 13.73
C ASP A 171 11.07 12.74 12.88
N ARG A 172 12.33 13.08 12.58
CA ARG A 172 12.64 14.23 11.72
C ARG A 172 11.85 14.19 10.40
N LEU A 173 11.68 13.04 9.75
CA LEU A 173 10.98 12.93 8.45
C LEU A 173 9.49 13.28 8.55
N THR A 174 8.90 13.07 9.72
CA THR A 174 7.50 13.44 10.03
C THR A 174 7.32 14.91 10.45
N GLY A 175 8.41 15.69 10.52
CA GLY A 175 8.40 17.05 11.05
C GLY A 175 8.51 17.13 12.56
N TYR A 176 8.84 16.04 13.24
CA TYR A 176 9.03 16.03 14.68
C TYR A 176 10.33 16.75 15.04
N THR A 177 10.21 17.87 15.76
CA THR A 177 11.35 18.67 16.23
C THR A 177 11.36 18.70 17.75
N ASN A 178 12.17 17.84 18.37
CA ASN A 178 12.44 17.86 19.81
C ASN A 178 13.96 17.91 20.02
N VAL A 179 14.40 18.74 20.97
CA VAL A 179 15.82 18.98 21.27
C VAL A 179 16.46 17.86 22.10
N SER A 180 15.66 17.08 22.84
CA SER A 180 16.15 16.01 23.73
C SER A 180 15.98 14.61 23.16
N GLU A 181 15.05 14.41 22.21
CA GLU A 181 14.72 13.12 21.62
C GLU A 181 14.56 13.25 20.11
N SER A 182 15.35 12.52 19.32
CA SER A 182 15.28 12.57 17.86
C SER A 182 14.07 11.86 17.26
N GLU A 183 13.44 10.97 18.03
CA GLU A 183 12.27 10.19 17.62
C GLU A 183 11.40 9.80 18.82
N SER A 184 10.13 9.49 18.58
CA SER A 184 9.16 9.07 19.59
C SER A 184 8.16 8.07 18.98
N TYR A 185 7.80 7.02 19.72
CA TYR A 185 6.92 5.95 19.26
C TYR A 185 5.53 6.08 19.85
N VAL A 186 4.49 5.92 19.04
CA VAL A 186 3.10 6.08 19.50
C VAL A 186 2.64 4.86 20.28
N THR A 187 2.31 5.09 21.55
CA THR A 187 1.90 4.05 22.53
C THR A 187 0.39 4.00 22.77
N THR A 188 -0.32 5.07 22.43
CA THR A 188 -1.75 5.25 22.74
C THR A 188 -2.57 5.09 21.46
N PRO A 189 -3.44 4.07 21.37
CA PRO A 189 -4.30 3.88 20.23
C PRO A 189 -5.45 4.90 20.20
N LYS A 190 -5.96 5.21 19.00
CA LYS A 190 -7.07 6.14 18.78
C LYS A 190 -8.12 5.51 17.86
N PHE A 191 -9.33 6.03 17.94
CA PHE A 191 -10.37 5.83 16.94
C PHE A 191 -10.53 7.09 16.10
N LEU A 192 -10.77 6.90 14.80
CA LEU A 192 -11.30 7.92 13.90
C LEU A 192 -12.72 7.54 13.52
N SER A 193 -13.71 8.30 13.99
CA SER A 193 -15.11 8.13 13.58
C SER A 193 -15.30 8.63 12.15
N THR A 194 -16.08 7.91 11.34
CA THR A 194 -16.44 8.34 9.99
C THR A 194 -17.73 9.14 9.91
N ASN A 195 -18.49 9.19 11.00
CA ASN A 195 -19.76 9.92 11.06
C ASN A 195 -19.56 11.43 11.21
N ASP A 196 -18.62 11.83 12.08
CA ASP A 196 -18.32 13.22 12.43
C ASP A 196 -16.86 13.61 12.17
N LEU A 197 -16.07 12.65 11.66
CA LEU A 197 -14.65 12.81 11.35
C LEU A 197 -13.84 13.27 12.58
N GLN A 198 -14.22 12.83 13.79
CA GLN A 198 -13.52 13.16 15.03
C GLN A 198 -12.65 12.01 15.54
N TRP A 199 -11.58 12.39 16.23
CA TRP A 199 -10.69 11.48 16.92
C TRP A 199 -11.14 11.27 18.37
N SER A 200 -10.99 10.04 18.86
CA SER A 200 -11.11 9.73 20.28
C SER A 200 -9.99 8.80 20.73
N ILE A 201 -9.54 8.93 21.98
CA ILE A 201 -8.60 7.98 22.57
C ILE A 201 -9.34 6.64 22.75
N ALA A 202 -8.72 5.53 22.35
CA ALA A 202 -9.31 4.21 22.51
C ALA A 202 -9.09 3.66 23.93
N THR A 203 -7.87 3.80 24.46
CA THR A 203 -7.55 3.58 25.87
C THR A 203 -6.39 4.47 26.26
N GLU A 204 -6.33 4.91 27.52
CA GLU A 204 -5.19 5.65 28.06
C GLU A 204 -4.04 4.73 28.49
N GLN A 205 -4.27 3.42 28.55
CA GLN A 205 -3.24 2.45 28.91
C GLN A 205 -2.17 2.37 27.80
N PRO A 206 -0.93 2.82 28.04
CA PRO A 206 0.10 2.78 27.03
C PRO A 206 0.66 1.36 26.90
N VAL A 207 0.95 0.95 25.66
CA VAL A 207 1.79 -0.21 25.35
C VAL A 207 3.04 0.26 24.60
N SER A 208 4.09 -0.55 24.53
CA SER A 208 5.27 -0.23 23.73
C SER A 208 4.85 0.20 22.32
N GLY A 209 5.36 1.34 21.85
CA GLY A 209 5.02 1.82 20.51
C GLY A 209 5.64 0.90 19.47
N ARG A 210 4.92 0.64 18.38
CA ARG A 210 5.28 -0.39 17.39
C ARG A 210 5.31 0.19 15.98
N ILE A 211 6.24 -0.24 15.14
CA ILE A 211 6.36 0.14 13.72
C ILE A 211 6.56 -1.09 12.84
N ARG A 212 6.33 -0.92 11.52
CA ARG A 212 6.51 -1.97 10.50
C ARG A 212 5.69 -3.26 10.76
N HIS A 213 4.68 -3.16 11.61
CA HIS A 213 3.79 -4.24 12.01
C HIS A 213 2.54 -4.25 11.15
N ALA A 214 1.79 -5.35 11.17
CA ALA A 214 0.50 -5.44 10.50
C ALA A 214 -0.64 -5.48 11.53
N GLY A 215 -1.73 -4.79 11.23
CA GLY A 215 -2.94 -4.76 12.05
C GLY A 215 -4.15 -5.30 11.28
N VAL A 216 -5.05 -6.02 11.96
CA VAL A 216 -6.30 -6.52 11.39
C VAL A 216 -7.35 -6.71 12.49
N GLN A 217 -8.63 -6.53 12.17
CA GLN A 217 -9.72 -6.88 13.08
C GLN A 217 -10.06 -8.36 12.91
N GLY A 218 -10.11 -9.12 14.01
CA GLY A 218 -10.53 -10.52 14.01
C GLY A 218 -12.05 -10.67 13.87
N LYS A 219 -12.50 -11.90 13.61
CA LYS A 219 -13.94 -12.23 13.53
C LYS A 219 -14.70 -11.96 14.83
N ASP A 220 -13.97 -11.91 15.96
CA ASP A 220 -14.48 -11.63 17.30
C ASP A 220 -14.54 -10.12 17.62
N GLY A 221 -14.14 -9.25 16.69
CA GLY A 221 -14.20 -7.80 16.83
C GLY A 221 -12.99 -7.18 17.51
N ARG A 222 -12.06 -7.99 18.04
CA ARG A 222 -10.79 -7.53 18.62
C ARG A 222 -9.79 -7.15 17.54
N TYR A 223 -8.84 -6.28 17.87
CA TYR A 223 -7.81 -5.80 16.95
C TYR A 223 -6.49 -6.49 17.25
N TYR A 224 -5.90 -7.12 16.24
CA TYR A 224 -4.69 -7.94 16.37
C TYR A 224 -3.53 -7.26 15.67
N PHE A 225 -2.36 -7.24 16.32
CA PHE A 225 -1.14 -6.66 15.79
C PHE A 225 0.02 -7.66 15.81
N PHE A 226 0.68 -7.81 14.66
CA PHE A 226 1.67 -8.87 14.41
C PHE A 226 3.01 -8.30 13.98
N GLY A 227 4.09 -8.96 14.41
CA GLY A 227 5.47 -8.67 14.00
C GLY A 227 5.87 -7.20 14.11
N GLY A 228 6.75 -6.77 13.21
CA GLY A 228 7.39 -5.45 13.27
C GLY A 228 8.35 -5.32 14.45
N GLU A 229 8.58 -4.09 14.87
CA GLU A 229 9.48 -3.76 15.97
C GLU A 229 8.77 -2.88 16.99
N TYR A 230 9.06 -3.09 18.27
CA TYR A 230 8.53 -2.27 19.35
C TYR A 230 9.64 -1.54 20.11
N SER A 231 9.32 -0.35 20.60
CA SER A 231 10.22 0.46 21.42
C SER A 231 10.51 -0.26 22.74
N SER A 232 11.78 -0.46 23.05
CA SER A 232 12.25 -1.11 24.27
C SER A 232 13.41 -0.33 24.90
N SER A 233 13.66 -0.61 26.18
CA SER A 233 14.79 -0.06 26.92
C SER A 233 15.49 -1.17 27.67
N THR A 234 16.82 -1.22 27.57
CA THR A 234 17.65 -2.18 28.27
C THR A 234 18.53 -1.45 29.26
N TYR A 235 18.37 -1.74 30.55
CA TYR A 235 19.25 -1.24 31.60
C TYR A 235 20.48 -2.13 31.73
N ASN A 236 21.66 -1.54 31.61
CA ASN A 236 22.93 -2.21 31.87
C ASN A 236 23.38 -1.89 33.29
N GLU A 237 23.31 -2.87 34.19
CA GLU A 237 23.69 -2.73 35.60
C GLU A 237 25.18 -2.40 35.78
N THR A 238 26.05 -2.85 34.86
CA THR A 238 27.50 -2.67 34.96
C THR A 238 27.92 -1.25 34.60
N SER A 239 27.30 -0.65 33.59
CA SER A 239 27.57 0.74 33.19
C SER A 239 26.61 1.76 33.80
N ASN A 240 25.60 1.33 34.57
CA ASN A 240 24.51 2.16 35.08
C ASN A 240 23.90 3.04 33.97
N TYR A 241 23.67 2.43 32.81
CA TYR A 241 23.24 3.13 31.60
C TYR A 241 22.05 2.40 30.97
N THR A 242 21.01 3.15 30.60
CA THR A 242 19.85 2.61 29.88
C THR A 242 20.00 2.91 28.40
N THR A 243 20.00 1.88 27.58
CA THR A 243 19.95 2.00 26.12
C THR A 243 18.51 1.90 25.66
N TYR A 244 18.07 2.85 24.85
CA TYR A 244 16.77 2.81 24.18
C TYR A 244 16.95 2.33 22.74
N GLY A 245 16.02 1.51 22.26
CA GLY A 245 16.10 0.98 20.91
C GLY A 245 14.82 0.29 20.47
N LEU A 246 14.93 -0.43 19.38
CA LEU A 246 13.88 -1.26 18.81
C LEU A 246 14.19 -2.73 19.07
N THR A 247 13.16 -3.51 19.37
CA THR A 247 13.23 -4.96 19.47
C THR A 247 12.22 -5.59 18.53
N GLU A 248 12.63 -6.60 17.79
CA GLU A 248 11.76 -7.35 16.90
C GLU A 248 10.69 -8.10 17.71
N ALA A 249 9.44 -7.98 17.29
CA ALA A 249 8.36 -8.67 17.96
C ALA A 249 8.27 -10.13 17.50
N ASP A 250 8.31 -11.04 18.47
CA ASP A 250 8.03 -12.46 18.26
C ASP A 250 6.55 -12.68 17.87
N LEU A 251 6.29 -13.48 16.83
CA LEU A 251 4.92 -13.80 16.39
C LEU A 251 4.23 -14.87 17.26
N SER A 252 4.95 -15.48 18.20
CA SER A 252 4.32 -16.21 19.32
C SER A 252 3.59 -15.25 20.26
N GLN A 253 3.96 -13.97 20.27
CA GLN A 253 3.51 -12.96 21.21
C GLN A 253 2.60 -11.95 20.48
N ILE A 254 1.30 -12.26 20.42
CA ILE A 254 0.33 -11.46 19.65
C ILE A 254 -0.28 -10.36 20.53
N LEU A 255 -0.11 -9.11 20.12
CA LEU A 255 -0.71 -7.96 20.79
C LEU A 255 -2.17 -7.80 20.36
N ILE A 256 -3.09 -7.78 21.33
CA ILE A 256 -4.54 -7.75 21.07
C ILE A 256 -5.16 -6.58 21.85
N TYR A 257 -5.98 -5.79 21.17
CA TYR A 257 -6.83 -4.78 21.80
C TYR A 257 -8.29 -5.22 21.79
N ASP A 258 -8.88 -5.27 22.98
CA ASP A 258 -10.30 -5.50 23.23
C ASP A 258 -10.90 -4.22 23.80
N GLU A 259 -11.92 -3.67 23.15
CA GLU A 259 -12.52 -2.40 23.58
C GLU A 259 -13.10 -2.40 24.99
N THR A 260 -13.53 -3.56 25.49
CA THR A 260 -14.11 -3.70 26.83
C THR A 260 -13.05 -3.77 27.92
N LYS A 261 -11.82 -4.17 27.57
CA LYS A 261 -10.73 -4.43 28.53
C LYS A 261 -9.49 -3.56 28.32
N GLY A 262 -9.37 -2.89 27.17
CA GLY A 262 -8.14 -2.25 26.72
C GLY A 262 -7.18 -3.23 26.05
N TRP A 263 -5.88 -3.02 26.24
CA TRP A 263 -4.88 -3.95 25.75
C TRP A 263 -4.95 -5.25 26.56
N GLU A 264 -5.33 -6.36 25.91
CA GLU A 264 -5.14 -7.66 26.53
C GLU A 264 -3.65 -8.01 26.47
N VAL A 265 -3.16 -8.65 27.55
CA VAL A 265 -1.79 -9.14 27.60
C VAL A 265 -1.56 -10.04 26.39
N VAL A 266 -0.42 -9.83 25.75
CA VAL A 266 0.17 -10.63 24.70
C VAL A 266 -0.29 -12.09 24.80
N GLN A 267 -1.09 -12.53 23.82
CA GLN A 267 -1.57 -13.90 23.82
C GLN A 267 -0.50 -14.79 23.20
N THR A 268 -0.04 -15.77 23.97
CA THR A 268 0.95 -16.74 23.48
C THR A 268 0.28 -17.71 22.50
N ALA A 269 0.64 -17.59 21.23
CA ALA A 269 0.26 -18.54 20.20
C ALA A 269 1.19 -19.75 20.18
N SER A 270 0.64 -20.89 19.76
CA SER A 270 1.34 -22.16 19.62
C SER A 270 1.35 -22.64 18.16
N GLY A 271 1.87 -23.84 17.89
CA GLY A 271 1.98 -24.39 16.54
C GLY A 271 3.30 -24.01 15.86
N THR A 272 3.29 -23.93 14.52
CA THR A 272 4.47 -23.50 13.75
C THR A 272 4.52 -21.98 13.74
N VAL A 273 5.24 -21.39 14.68
CA VAL A 273 5.35 -19.94 14.82
C VAL A 273 6.12 -19.34 13.62
N PRO A 274 5.62 -18.26 12.99
CA PRO A 274 6.34 -17.58 11.93
C PRO A 274 7.63 -16.92 12.42
N SER A 275 8.63 -16.82 11.54
CA SER A 275 9.80 -15.97 11.77
C SER A 275 9.41 -14.50 12.01
N GLN A 276 10.22 -13.80 12.80
CA GLN A 276 10.11 -12.35 12.99
C GLN A 276 10.17 -11.65 11.63
N ARG A 277 9.25 -10.70 11.41
CA ARG A 277 9.06 -10.08 10.09
C ARG A 277 8.50 -8.68 10.17
N TRP A 278 8.93 -7.84 9.24
CA TRP A 278 8.51 -6.45 9.08
C TRP A 278 7.79 -6.27 7.76
N HIS A 279 6.97 -5.22 7.63
CA HIS A 279 6.34 -4.83 6.36
C HIS A 279 5.56 -5.98 5.68
N HIS A 280 5.02 -6.89 6.48
CA HIS A 280 4.09 -7.93 6.05
C HIS A 280 2.66 -7.40 6.08
N THR A 281 1.71 -8.19 5.58
CA THR A 281 0.28 -7.86 5.66
C THR A 281 -0.45 -8.86 6.56
N ALA A 282 -1.55 -8.41 7.15
CA ALA A 282 -2.49 -9.24 7.90
C ALA A 282 -3.88 -9.10 7.27
N THR A 283 -4.57 -10.21 7.05
CA THR A 283 -5.90 -10.20 6.40
C THR A 283 -6.83 -11.20 7.08
N LEU A 284 -8.04 -10.73 7.43
CA LEU A 284 -9.11 -11.61 7.91
C LEU A 284 -9.67 -12.39 6.72
N LEU A 285 -9.65 -13.72 6.82
CA LEU A 285 -10.19 -14.63 5.81
C LEU A 285 -11.68 -14.89 6.05
N SER A 286 -12.41 -15.33 5.03
CA SER A 286 -13.85 -15.64 5.13
C SER A 286 -14.18 -16.78 6.10
N ASN A 287 -13.23 -17.66 6.40
CA ASN A 287 -13.39 -18.68 7.43
C ASN A 287 -13.15 -18.14 8.85
N GLY A 288 -12.82 -16.85 8.99
CA GLY A 288 -12.60 -16.16 10.24
C GLY A 288 -11.19 -16.28 10.82
N ASN A 289 -10.29 -17.00 10.14
CA ASN A 289 -8.88 -17.04 10.51
C ASN A 289 -8.14 -15.81 9.97
N ILE A 290 -6.95 -15.54 10.52
CA ILE A 290 -6.09 -14.44 10.06
C ILE A 290 -4.93 -15.00 9.25
N LEU A 291 -4.74 -14.49 8.03
CA LEU A 291 -3.55 -14.75 7.22
C LEU A 291 -2.50 -13.67 7.46
N ILE A 292 -1.27 -14.08 7.73
CA ILE A 292 -0.08 -13.24 7.60
C ILE A 292 0.64 -13.61 6.31
N TYR A 293 0.97 -12.62 5.47
CA TYR A 293 1.63 -12.84 4.19
C TYR A 293 2.86 -11.95 4.01
N GLY A 294 3.93 -12.56 3.51
CA GLY A 294 5.20 -11.96 3.16
C GLY A 294 5.90 -11.31 4.34
N GLY A 295 6.55 -10.19 4.05
CA GLY A 295 7.40 -9.46 4.98
C GLY A 295 8.88 -9.68 4.73
N SER A 296 9.69 -8.93 5.46
CA SER A 296 11.15 -8.95 5.38
C SER A 296 11.78 -9.08 6.74
N GLN A 297 13.02 -9.53 6.76
CA GLN A 297 13.92 -9.47 7.91
C GLN A 297 15.11 -8.58 7.58
N ALA A 298 15.74 -7.97 8.60
CA ALA A 298 16.99 -7.28 8.40
C ALA A 298 18.09 -8.27 7.98
N SER A 299 18.65 -8.06 6.81
CA SER A 299 19.86 -8.75 6.37
C SER A 299 21.04 -7.80 6.50
N VAL A 300 22.00 -8.17 7.36
CA VAL A 300 23.26 -7.45 7.48
C VAL A 300 24.24 -8.06 6.48
N LYS A 301 24.65 -7.29 5.46
CA LYS A 301 25.82 -7.68 4.67
C LYS A 301 27.04 -7.08 5.33
N VAL A 302 27.81 -7.92 6.02
CA VAL A 302 29.10 -7.50 6.61
C VAL A 302 30.07 -7.24 5.46
N GLY A 303 30.40 -5.96 5.28
CA GLY A 303 31.42 -5.42 4.38
C GLY A 303 31.85 -4.05 4.87
N ASP A 304 32.80 -3.39 4.18
CA ASP A 304 33.55 -2.21 4.67
C ASP A 304 32.70 -1.02 5.18
N ASN A 305 31.40 -0.95 4.84
CA ASN A 305 30.48 0.13 5.24
C ASN A 305 29.22 -0.32 6.01
N ASN A 306 29.11 -1.60 6.41
CA ASN A 306 28.01 -2.20 7.21
C ASN A 306 26.60 -1.62 6.94
N PHE A 307 26.03 -1.84 5.74
CA PHE A 307 24.68 -1.39 5.40
C PHE A 307 23.62 -2.47 5.71
N ILE A 308 22.49 -2.05 6.30
CA ILE A 308 21.31 -2.89 6.49
C ILE A 308 20.48 -2.85 5.20
N HIS A 309 20.12 -4.02 4.68
CA HIS A 309 19.17 -4.16 3.58
C HIS A 309 18.06 -5.13 3.97
N LEU A 310 16.89 -4.97 3.36
CA LEU A 310 15.74 -5.83 3.60
C LEU A 310 15.65 -6.90 2.53
N GLU A 311 15.52 -8.15 2.97
CA GLU A 311 15.23 -9.28 2.11
C GLU A 311 13.91 -9.94 2.54
N PRO A 312 13.10 -10.46 1.60
CA PRO A 312 11.88 -11.18 1.95
C PRO A 312 12.19 -12.37 2.86
N VAL A 313 11.28 -12.67 3.78
CA VAL A 313 11.36 -13.88 4.60
C VAL A 313 11.21 -15.15 3.75
N ASP A 314 11.86 -16.24 4.18
CA ASP A 314 11.78 -17.54 3.49
C ASP A 314 10.42 -18.22 3.72
N ASP A 315 9.87 -18.10 4.93
CA ASP A 315 8.60 -18.64 5.39
C ASP A 315 7.45 -17.64 5.12
N THR A 316 6.98 -17.65 3.88
CA THR A 316 6.17 -16.57 3.28
C THR A 316 4.79 -16.38 3.92
N ALA A 317 4.11 -17.41 4.38
CA ALA A 317 2.72 -17.25 4.81
C ALA A 317 2.26 -18.23 5.89
N TYR A 318 1.42 -17.71 6.77
CA TYR A 318 0.90 -18.41 7.93
C TYR A 318 -0.55 -18.07 8.19
N VAL A 319 -1.32 -19.06 8.63
CA VAL A 319 -2.70 -18.88 9.07
C VAL A 319 -2.77 -19.04 10.59
N LEU A 320 -3.32 -18.03 11.26
CA LEU A 320 -3.68 -18.08 12.67
C LEU A 320 -5.14 -18.49 12.82
N ASN A 321 -5.38 -19.60 13.50
CA ASN A 321 -6.69 -19.87 14.06
C ASN A 321 -6.89 -19.02 15.32
N THR A 322 -7.81 -18.07 15.29
CA THR A 322 -8.06 -17.14 16.42
C THR A 322 -8.82 -17.76 17.57
N ASP A 323 -9.49 -18.90 17.37
CA ASP A 323 -10.21 -19.61 18.44
C ASP A 323 -9.24 -20.39 19.31
N THR A 324 -8.23 -21.01 18.70
CA THR A 324 -7.23 -21.85 19.40
C THR A 324 -5.89 -21.14 19.61
N MET A 325 -5.68 -19.98 18.97
CA MET A 325 -4.41 -19.27 18.92
C MET A 325 -3.26 -20.17 18.47
N THR A 326 -3.47 -20.84 17.35
CA THR A 326 -2.51 -21.79 16.78
C THR A 326 -2.13 -21.36 15.36
N TRP A 327 -0.83 -21.24 15.12
CA TRP A 327 -0.26 -20.98 13.81
C TRP A 327 -0.13 -22.25 12.98
N SER A 328 -0.45 -22.13 11.70
CA SER A 328 -0.18 -23.14 10.67
C SER A 328 0.65 -22.52 9.55
N ASP A 329 1.81 -23.10 9.27
CA ASP A 329 2.63 -22.73 8.12
C ASP A 329 1.98 -23.25 6.83
N ILE A 330 1.74 -22.35 5.88
CA ILE A 330 1.19 -22.66 4.55
C ILE A 330 2.15 -22.25 3.43
N SER A 331 3.39 -21.87 3.76
CA SER A 331 4.36 -21.31 2.81
C SER A 331 4.62 -22.26 1.65
N SER A 332 4.74 -23.56 1.92
CA SER A 332 4.95 -24.60 0.89
C SER A 332 3.72 -24.87 0.03
N ALA A 333 2.52 -24.56 0.52
CA ALA A 333 1.27 -24.72 -0.22
C ALA A 333 1.06 -23.60 -1.24
N ILE A 334 1.71 -22.44 -1.06
CA ILE A 334 1.67 -21.35 -2.04
C ILE A 334 2.48 -21.76 -3.26
N GLN A 335 1.76 -22.15 -4.31
CA GLN A 335 2.37 -22.55 -5.58
C GLN A 335 1.64 -21.84 -6.74
N PRO A 336 2.36 -21.52 -7.83
CA PRO A 336 1.70 -21.13 -9.07
C PRO A 336 0.82 -22.28 -9.57
N LYS A 337 -0.31 -21.96 -10.20
CA LYS A 337 -1.14 -22.96 -10.88
C LYS A 337 -0.29 -23.76 -11.89
N GLU A 338 -0.52 -25.07 -11.98
CA GLU A 338 0.17 -25.97 -12.90
C GLU A 338 0.15 -25.43 -14.35
N GLY A 339 1.32 -25.38 -15.00
CA GLY A 339 1.50 -24.76 -16.32
C GLY A 339 1.63 -23.23 -16.33
N GLY A 340 1.67 -22.59 -15.16
CA GLY A 340 1.96 -21.16 -15.00
C GLY A 340 3.44 -20.79 -15.22
N ASP A 341 3.70 -19.50 -15.44
CA ASP A 341 5.05 -18.96 -15.70
C ASP A 341 6.02 -19.25 -14.53
N THR A 342 7.18 -19.83 -14.85
CA THR A 342 8.24 -20.20 -13.90
C THR A 342 9.06 -19.01 -13.40
N LEU A 343 8.92 -17.81 -13.98
CA LEU A 343 9.52 -16.57 -13.44
C LEU A 343 9.06 -16.24 -12.00
N ALA A 344 8.01 -16.91 -11.50
CA ALA A 344 7.25 -16.58 -10.30
C ALA A 344 7.76 -17.13 -8.95
N SER A 345 8.90 -17.84 -8.90
CA SER A 345 9.39 -18.45 -7.64
C SER A 345 9.90 -17.43 -6.60
N LEU A 346 10.21 -16.21 -7.00
CA LEU A 346 10.61 -15.12 -6.08
C LEU A 346 9.57 -14.00 -6.00
N GLN A 347 8.60 -13.95 -6.90
CA GLN A 347 7.59 -12.88 -6.93
C GLN A 347 6.59 -13.00 -5.78
N HIS A 348 6.33 -14.20 -5.25
CA HIS A 348 5.42 -14.38 -4.12
C HIS A 348 6.06 -14.02 -2.77
N ARG A 349 7.40 -14.03 -2.70
CA ARG A 349 8.12 -13.57 -1.51
C ARG A 349 8.35 -12.08 -1.63
N ARG A 350 7.55 -11.31 -0.89
CA ARG A 350 7.56 -9.84 -1.00
C ARG A 350 7.25 -9.14 0.30
N PHE A 351 7.70 -7.89 0.41
CA PHE A 351 7.47 -7.02 1.57
C PHE A 351 7.12 -5.59 1.16
N GLY A 352 6.49 -4.85 2.07
CA GLY A 352 5.95 -3.50 1.83
C GLY A 352 4.89 -3.45 0.74
N HIS A 353 4.18 -4.57 0.56
CA HIS A 353 3.03 -4.73 -0.32
C HIS A 353 1.73 -4.40 0.43
N SER A 354 0.64 -4.22 -0.30
CA SER A 354 -0.72 -4.20 0.27
C SER A 354 -1.44 -5.51 -0.03
N ALA A 355 -2.31 -5.95 0.86
CA ALA A 355 -3.12 -7.15 0.63
C ALA A 355 -4.56 -6.91 1.08
N MET A 356 -5.51 -7.38 0.28
CA MET A 356 -6.93 -7.28 0.56
C MET A 356 -7.68 -8.46 -0.05
N LEU A 357 -8.62 -9.00 0.73
CA LEU A 357 -9.52 -10.05 0.28
C LEU A 357 -10.59 -9.42 -0.62
N VAL A 358 -10.79 -9.99 -1.81
CA VAL A 358 -11.80 -9.59 -2.77
C VAL A 358 -12.76 -10.75 -2.96
N GLY A 359 -14.05 -10.49 -2.73
CA GLY A 359 -15.05 -11.56 -2.64
C GLY A 359 -14.76 -12.46 -1.42
N ASN A 360 -14.94 -13.77 -1.59
CA ASN A 360 -14.85 -14.71 -0.46
C ASN A 360 -13.49 -15.40 -0.34
N ASP A 361 -12.72 -15.51 -1.43
CA ASP A 361 -11.56 -16.41 -1.47
C ASP A 361 -10.36 -15.85 -2.23
N SER A 362 -10.45 -14.65 -2.81
CA SER A 362 -9.42 -14.15 -3.70
C SER A 362 -8.64 -13.03 -3.02
N LEU A 363 -7.47 -13.37 -2.47
CA LEU A 363 -6.56 -12.39 -1.90
C LEU A 363 -5.75 -11.75 -3.02
N PHE A 364 -5.94 -10.45 -3.21
CA PHE A 364 -5.07 -9.67 -4.07
C PHE A 364 -3.85 -9.22 -3.25
N ILE A 365 -2.65 -9.35 -3.82
CA ILE A 365 -1.39 -8.98 -3.17
C ILE A 365 -0.67 -8.00 -4.09
N MET A 366 -0.69 -6.73 -3.71
CA MET A 366 -0.34 -5.59 -4.56
C MET A 366 1.09 -5.14 -4.32
N PHE A 367 1.90 -5.17 -5.37
CA PHE A 367 3.23 -4.56 -5.43
C PHE A 367 4.17 -5.07 -4.33
N GLY A 368 5.07 -4.23 -3.83
CA GLY A 368 6.11 -4.58 -2.86
C GLY A 368 7.47 -4.79 -3.50
N LYS A 369 8.43 -5.25 -2.69
CA LYS A 369 9.79 -5.59 -3.13
C LYS A 369 10.08 -7.07 -2.96
N THR A 370 10.84 -7.62 -3.90
CA THR A 370 11.34 -9.02 -3.91
C THR A 370 12.80 -9.11 -3.47
N SER A 371 13.48 -7.97 -3.38
CA SER A 371 14.79 -7.81 -2.76
C SER A 371 15.00 -6.34 -2.42
N ASN A 372 16.12 -6.00 -1.80
CA ASN A 372 16.43 -4.60 -1.52
C ASN A 372 16.50 -3.68 -2.76
N SER A 373 16.77 -4.22 -3.95
CA SER A 373 16.90 -3.43 -5.19
C SER A 373 15.84 -3.72 -6.24
N SER A 374 14.96 -4.70 -6.01
CA SER A 374 14.01 -5.17 -7.01
C SER A 374 12.59 -5.07 -6.50
N PHE A 375 11.71 -4.50 -7.33
CA PHE A 375 10.29 -4.49 -7.07
C PHE A 375 9.65 -5.79 -7.53
N ALA A 376 8.54 -6.14 -6.88
CA ALA A 376 7.67 -7.19 -7.36
C ALA A 376 6.89 -6.71 -8.59
N ASP A 377 6.66 -7.60 -9.54
CA ASP A 377 5.92 -7.30 -10.76
C ASP A 377 4.41 -7.33 -10.49
N GLY A 378 3.77 -6.17 -10.65
CA GLY A 378 2.33 -5.99 -10.52
C GLY A 378 1.77 -6.57 -9.21
N PHE A 379 0.75 -7.42 -9.34
CA PHE A 379 0.05 -8.04 -8.22
C PHE A 379 -0.10 -9.55 -8.39
N LEU A 380 -0.50 -10.24 -7.31
CA LEU A 380 -0.85 -11.66 -7.28
C LEU A 380 -2.33 -11.82 -6.93
N ILE A 381 -2.94 -12.91 -7.41
CA ILE A 381 -4.28 -13.36 -7.00
C ILE A 381 -4.10 -14.73 -6.35
N LEU A 382 -4.21 -14.81 -5.04
CA LEU A 382 -4.08 -16.04 -4.27
C LEU A 382 -5.48 -16.52 -3.87
N ASN A 383 -5.83 -17.75 -4.26
CA ASN A 383 -7.02 -18.40 -3.71
C ASN A 383 -6.75 -18.82 -2.25
N THR A 384 -7.51 -18.32 -1.29
CA THR A 384 -7.30 -18.55 0.15
C THR A 384 -7.89 -19.86 0.66
N THR A 385 -8.52 -20.65 -0.22
CA THR A 385 -8.99 -22.01 0.08
C THR A 385 -7.99 -23.05 -0.43
N SER A 386 -7.51 -22.88 -1.67
CA SER A 386 -6.57 -23.83 -2.30
C SER A 386 -5.11 -23.44 -2.18
N TRP A 387 -4.81 -22.20 -1.78
CA TRP A 387 -3.47 -21.58 -1.76
C TRP A 387 -2.77 -21.50 -3.12
N ILE A 388 -3.53 -21.61 -4.21
CA ILE A 388 -3.00 -21.56 -5.57
C ILE A 388 -3.01 -20.11 -6.08
N ILE A 389 -1.89 -19.66 -6.65
CA ILE A 389 -1.81 -18.38 -7.34
C ILE A 389 -2.41 -18.52 -8.75
N SER A 390 -3.41 -17.70 -9.04
CA SER A 390 -4.08 -17.63 -10.34
C SER A 390 -3.59 -16.43 -11.17
N ASN A 391 -3.69 -16.54 -12.48
CA ASN A 391 -3.59 -15.39 -13.39
C ASN A 391 -4.95 -14.72 -13.65
N TYR A 392 -6.04 -15.40 -13.33
CA TYR A 392 -7.40 -14.98 -13.66
C TYR A 392 -8.25 -14.85 -12.40
N TYR A 393 -9.01 -13.76 -12.33
CA TYR A 393 -10.09 -13.54 -11.37
C TYR A 393 -11.38 -13.30 -12.15
N PRO A 394 -12.50 -13.99 -11.85
CA PRO A 394 -13.74 -13.89 -12.63
C PRO A 394 -14.51 -12.57 -12.46
N GLY A 395 -14.22 -11.78 -11.43
CA GLY A 395 -14.97 -10.57 -11.09
C GLY A 395 -15.96 -10.78 -9.95
N LEU A 396 -16.25 -9.71 -9.21
CA LEU A 396 -17.24 -9.70 -8.14
C LEU A 396 -18.66 -10.00 -8.64
N ASP A 397 -18.99 -9.58 -9.87
CA ASP A 397 -20.34 -9.77 -10.44
C ASP A 397 -20.62 -11.23 -10.82
N ALA A 398 -19.57 -12.01 -11.11
CA ALA A 398 -19.69 -13.43 -11.38
C ALA A 398 -20.04 -14.23 -10.10
N ALA A 399 -19.58 -13.79 -8.93
CA ALA A 399 -19.86 -14.45 -7.66
C ALA A 399 -21.33 -14.35 -7.22
N VAL A 400 -22.05 -13.31 -7.67
CA VAL A 400 -23.48 -13.09 -7.37
C VAL A 400 -24.38 -14.00 -8.22
N GLY A 401 -23.88 -14.53 -9.35
CA GLY A 401 -24.64 -15.40 -10.25
C GLY A 401 -24.63 -16.89 -9.90
N SER A 402 -23.92 -17.31 -8.84
CA SER A 402 -23.74 -18.73 -8.49
C SER A 402 -24.35 -19.09 -7.14
N SER A 403 -25.60 -18.68 -6.91
CA SER A 403 -26.46 -19.26 -5.89
C SER A 403 -27.69 -19.87 -6.53
N ASP A 404 -27.51 -21.01 -7.18
CA ASP A 404 -28.61 -21.95 -7.36
C ASP A 404 -28.13 -23.31 -6.84
N GLY A 405 -28.57 -23.60 -5.61
CA GLY A 405 -28.38 -24.91 -5.00
C GLY A 405 -29.31 -25.90 -5.67
N SER A 406 -28.76 -26.93 -6.27
CA SER A 406 -29.49 -28.15 -6.58
C SER A 406 -28.76 -29.35 -6.01
N ASP A 407 -28.88 -29.53 -4.70
CA ASP A 407 -28.93 -30.87 -4.15
C ASP A 407 -30.29 -31.47 -4.53
N THR A 408 -30.31 -32.59 -5.26
CA THR A 408 -30.85 -33.86 -4.74
C THR A 408 -30.87 -34.97 -5.80
N ASN A 409 -30.10 -36.00 -5.48
CA ASN A 409 -30.49 -37.41 -5.42
C ASN A 409 -30.50 -38.28 -6.69
N SER A 410 -29.65 -39.31 -6.58
CA SER A 410 -29.65 -40.58 -7.29
C SER A 410 -30.99 -41.32 -7.19
N GLY A 411 -31.45 -41.84 -8.32
CA GLY A 411 -32.53 -42.82 -8.39
C GLY A 411 -32.74 -43.33 -9.81
N THR A 412 -32.14 -44.47 -10.16
CA THR A 412 -32.56 -45.31 -11.30
C THR A 412 -33.92 -45.93 -10.96
N PRO A 413 -34.90 -45.97 -11.90
CA PRO A 413 -35.10 -47.23 -12.63
C PRO A 413 -35.67 -47.10 -14.06
N GLY A 414 -35.39 -48.09 -14.90
CA GLY A 414 -36.40 -48.72 -15.76
C GLY A 414 -36.75 -48.09 -17.12
N SER A 415 -36.53 -48.88 -18.16
CA SER A 415 -36.91 -48.69 -19.57
C SER A 415 -38.39 -48.37 -19.85
N ASN A 416 -38.66 -47.42 -20.75
CA ASN A 416 -39.31 -47.74 -22.04
C ASN A 416 -39.27 -46.54 -23.01
N SER A 417 -39.19 -46.90 -24.29
CA SER A 417 -39.22 -46.09 -25.50
C SER A 417 -40.44 -45.19 -25.62
N ASP A 418 -40.25 -43.95 -26.09
CA ASP A 418 -41.08 -43.40 -27.16
C ASP A 418 -40.41 -42.23 -27.91
N ASN A 419 -40.68 -42.21 -29.22
CA ASN A 419 -40.22 -41.25 -30.21
C ASN A 419 -40.83 -39.86 -29.98
N GLY A 420 -40.01 -38.82 -29.95
CA GLY A 420 -40.46 -37.42 -29.92
C GLY A 420 -39.37 -36.47 -30.39
N SER A 421 -39.39 -36.18 -31.68
CA SER A 421 -38.55 -35.18 -32.36
C SER A 421 -38.76 -33.77 -31.79
N GLY A 422 -37.67 -33.11 -31.39
CA GLY A 422 -37.66 -31.69 -31.02
C GLY A 422 -36.23 -31.15 -30.96
N GLY A 423 -35.74 -30.63 -32.09
CA GLY A 423 -34.42 -30.00 -32.20
C GLY A 423 -34.41 -28.58 -31.60
N GLY A 424 -33.46 -28.33 -30.70
CA GLY A 424 -33.10 -27.00 -30.19
C GLY A 424 -31.73 -26.59 -30.74
N SER A 425 -31.74 -25.61 -31.64
CA SER A 425 -30.59 -25.09 -32.38
C SER A 425 -29.70 -24.16 -31.52
N GLY A 426 -28.40 -24.44 -31.50
CA GLY A 426 -27.36 -23.44 -31.21
C GLY A 426 -27.17 -22.54 -32.44
N GLY A 427 -27.47 -21.25 -32.29
CA GLY A 427 -27.36 -20.25 -33.36
C GLY A 427 -25.92 -19.82 -33.61
N GLY A 428 -25.23 -20.52 -34.49
CA GLY A 428 -24.02 -20.02 -35.15
C GLY A 428 -24.39 -19.09 -36.32
N LEU A 429 -23.75 -17.92 -36.41
CA LEU A 429 -23.93 -16.99 -37.52
C LEU A 429 -23.68 -17.69 -38.86
N SER A 430 -24.59 -17.54 -39.81
CA SER A 430 -24.50 -18.21 -41.12
C SER A 430 -23.16 -17.87 -41.78
N GLY A 431 -22.57 -18.82 -42.51
CA GLY A 431 -21.29 -18.61 -43.21
C GLY A 431 -21.29 -17.40 -44.15
N GLY A 432 -22.47 -16.93 -44.59
CA GLY A 432 -22.63 -15.68 -45.35
C GLY A 432 -22.42 -14.41 -44.51
N ALA A 433 -22.81 -14.41 -43.23
CA ALA A 433 -22.56 -13.29 -42.32
C ALA A 433 -21.07 -13.18 -41.97
N ILE A 434 -20.39 -14.31 -41.77
CA ILE A 434 -18.94 -14.35 -41.52
C ILE A 434 -18.16 -13.86 -42.75
N ALA A 435 -18.55 -14.27 -43.96
CA ALA A 435 -17.91 -13.79 -45.19
C ALA A 435 -18.07 -12.27 -45.41
N GLY A 436 -19.24 -11.71 -45.09
CA GLY A 436 -19.49 -10.27 -45.23
C GLY A 436 -18.62 -9.40 -44.31
N VAL A 437 -18.42 -9.81 -43.05
CA VAL A 437 -17.62 -9.07 -42.07
C VAL A 437 -16.14 -9.08 -42.46
N VAL A 438 -15.61 -10.21 -42.94
CA VAL A 438 -14.20 -10.33 -43.34
C VAL A 438 -13.89 -9.41 -44.53
N VAL A 439 -14.77 -9.36 -45.54
CA VAL A 439 -14.58 -8.45 -46.69
C VAL A 439 -14.66 -6.99 -46.26
N GLY A 440 -15.57 -6.64 -45.34
CA GLY A 440 -15.68 -5.28 -44.80
C GLY A 440 -14.43 -4.81 -44.05
N VAL A 441 -13.81 -5.69 -43.24
CA VAL A 441 -12.59 -5.35 -42.48
C VAL A 441 -11.40 -5.17 -43.41
N VAL A 442 -11.23 -6.01 -44.43
CA VAL A 442 -10.11 -5.90 -45.38
C VAL A 442 -10.18 -4.57 -46.16
N VAL A 443 -11.37 -4.16 -46.59
CA VAL A 443 -11.57 -2.86 -47.27
C VAL A 443 -11.35 -1.69 -46.29
N GLY A 444 -11.86 -1.81 -45.06
CA GLY A 444 -11.69 -0.78 -44.02
C GLY A 444 -10.23 -0.52 -43.66
N VAL A 445 -9.44 -1.58 -43.43
CA VAL A 445 -8.01 -1.48 -43.12
C VAL A 445 -7.23 -0.90 -44.31
N GLY A 446 -7.59 -1.28 -45.54
CA GLY A 446 -7.00 -0.71 -46.76
C GLY A 446 -7.21 0.81 -46.88
N LEU A 447 -8.42 1.29 -46.59
CA LEU A 447 -8.74 2.72 -46.63
C LEU A 447 -8.02 3.52 -45.54
N ILE A 448 -7.92 2.97 -44.32
CA ILE A 448 -7.19 3.59 -43.21
C ILE A 448 -5.69 3.67 -43.52
N GLY A 449 -5.11 2.60 -44.06
CA GLY A 449 -3.71 2.58 -44.51
C GLY A 449 -3.42 3.62 -45.60
N ALA A 450 -4.30 3.75 -46.59
CA ALA A 450 -4.18 4.75 -47.64
C ALA A 450 -4.26 6.19 -47.11
N ALA A 451 -5.15 6.45 -46.15
CA ALA A 451 -5.28 7.75 -45.50
C ALA A 451 -4.04 8.12 -44.67
N ALA A 452 -3.50 7.16 -43.91
CA ALA A 452 -2.27 7.34 -43.14
C ALA A 452 -1.06 7.65 -44.05
N ALA A 453 -0.90 6.90 -45.14
CA ALA A 453 0.15 7.13 -46.13
C ALA A 453 0.03 8.53 -46.79
N PHE A 454 -1.18 8.95 -47.13
CA PHE A 454 -1.44 10.27 -47.71
C PHE A 454 -1.08 11.42 -46.73
N LEU A 455 -1.45 11.28 -45.45
CA LEU A 455 -1.10 12.28 -44.43
C LEU A 455 0.41 12.34 -44.16
N PHE A 456 1.10 11.20 -44.19
CA PHE A 456 2.55 11.15 -44.01
C PHE A 456 3.31 11.83 -45.18
N ILE A 457 2.88 11.58 -46.42
CA ILE A 457 3.45 12.22 -47.61
C ILE A 457 3.19 13.73 -47.60
N ARG A 458 1.99 14.16 -47.16
CA ARG A 458 1.66 15.59 -47.03
C ARG A 458 2.47 16.29 -45.93
N ARG A 459 2.80 15.59 -44.84
CA ARG A 459 3.63 16.14 -43.75
C ARG A 459 5.09 16.28 -44.18
N ARG A 460 5.63 15.34 -44.96
CA ARG A 460 7.00 15.39 -45.47
C ARG A 460 7.25 16.56 -46.45
N ARG A 461 6.24 16.99 -47.20
CA ARG A 461 6.33 18.17 -48.10
C ARG A 461 6.32 19.52 -47.38
N ARG A 462 6.12 19.58 -46.06
CA ARG A 462 6.12 20.84 -45.28
C ARG A 462 7.40 21.10 -44.48
N HIS A 463 8.37 20.19 -44.46
CA HIS A 463 9.69 20.41 -43.83
C HIS A 463 10.79 20.66 -44.87
N SER A 464 10.66 21.77 -45.60
CA SER A 464 11.77 22.37 -46.32
C SER A 464 11.60 23.88 -46.24
N ARG A 465 12.09 24.46 -45.12
CA ARG A 465 12.47 25.86 -44.87
C ARG A 465 12.50 26.10 -43.35
N ILE A 466 13.69 26.04 -42.75
CA ILE A 466 13.98 26.69 -41.46
C ILE A 466 15.25 27.53 -41.69
N PRO A 467 15.23 28.86 -41.53
CA PRO A 467 16.42 29.70 -41.51
C PRO A 467 17.15 29.58 -40.16
N GLU A 468 18.48 29.54 -40.20
CA GLU A 468 19.39 29.63 -39.03
C GLU A 468 19.32 31.02 -38.38
N GLU A 469 19.31 31.06 -37.04
CA GLU A 469 19.71 32.25 -36.26
C GLU A 469 21.01 31.96 -35.47
N PRO A 470 21.91 32.95 -35.31
CA PRO A 470 23.26 32.73 -34.82
C PRO A 470 23.35 32.71 -33.29
N ILE A 471 24.02 31.67 -32.78
CA ILE A 471 24.35 31.50 -31.36
C ILE A 471 25.43 32.52 -30.95
N LYS A 472 25.12 33.40 -29.99
CA LYS A 472 26.12 34.20 -29.28
C LYS A 472 26.88 33.31 -28.29
N LYS A 473 28.18 33.14 -28.50
CA LYS A 473 29.11 32.44 -27.62
C LYS A 473 29.47 33.31 -26.41
N ALA A 474 29.41 32.75 -25.21
CA ALA A 474 30.11 33.25 -24.03
C ALA A 474 31.47 32.51 -23.87
N PRO A 475 32.51 33.11 -23.28
CA PRO A 475 33.88 32.61 -23.37
C PRO A 475 34.13 31.41 -22.45
N LEU A 476 34.85 30.42 -22.99
CA LEU A 476 35.44 29.29 -22.27
C LEU A 476 36.65 29.77 -21.45
N SER A 477 36.71 29.33 -20.19
CA SER A 477 37.91 29.37 -19.35
C SER A 477 38.52 27.97 -19.34
N ASP A 478 39.75 27.87 -19.81
CA ASP A 478 40.64 26.70 -19.73
C ASP A 478 40.83 26.20 -18.29
N GLY A 479 41.04 24.89 -18.15
CA GLY A 479 41.44 24.27 -16.89
C GLY A 479 41.49 22.75 -16.97
N SER A 480 42.66 22.24 -17.32
CA SER A 480 43.03 20.84 -17.56
C SER A 480 42.79 19.90 -16.38
N LEU A 481 42.45 18.65 -16.72
CA LEU A 481 42.60 17.46 -15.90
C LEU A 481 44.06 17.27 -15.46
N SER A 482 44.28 17.06 -14.17
CA SER A 482 45.42 16.27 -13.67
C SER A 482 45.08 15.64 -12.34
N ASP A 483 45.23 14.32 -12.29
CA ASP A 483 45.43 13.52 -11.09
C ASP A 483 46.44 14.17 -10.14
N ASN A 484 46.22 14.06 -8.84
CA ASN A 484 47.24 13.54 -7.91
C ASN A 484 46.67 13.36 -6.50
N ASN A 485 46.99 12.17 -5.98
CA ASN A 485 46.84 11.73 -4.62
C ASN A 485 47.94 12.35 -3.73
N GLU A 486 47.66 12.37 -2.42
CA GLU A 486 48.56 12.58 -1.28
C GLU A 486 48.75 13.98 -0.64
N HIS A 487 48.74 13.89 0.71
CA HIS A 487 49.26 14.79 1.75
C HIS A 487 48.35 15.80 2.46
N THR A 488 47.90 15.38 3.66
CA THR A 488 48.15 16.04 4.97
C THR A 488 48.48 17.55 4.98
N ALA A 489 47.58 18.38 5.52
CA ALA A 489 47.89 19.44 6.52
C ALA A 489 46.66 20.27 6.92
N ALA A 490 46.50 20.42 8.24
CA ALA A 490 45.99 21.56 9.03
C ALA A 490 44.85 22.46 8.49
N LEU A 491 43.73 22.47 9.21
CA LEU A 491 42.70 23.54 9.16
C LEU A 491 43.11 24.75 10.03
N PRO A 492 42.82 26.00 9.60
CA PRO A 492 43.16 27.20 10.36
C PRO A 492 42.16 27.48 11.50
N ARG A 493 42.69 27.88 12.67
CA ARG A 493 41.94 28.44 13.81
C ARG A 493 41.25 29.75 13.42
N SER A 494 39.96 29.87 13.72
CA SER A 494 39.25 31.15 13.82
C SER A 494 39.52 31.82 15.18
N PRO A 495 39.44 33.17 15.28
CA PRO A 495 39.79 33.91 16.47
C PRO A 495 38.68 33.91 17.54
N ASP A 496 39.14 33.84 18.80
CA ASP A 496 38.35 33.88 20.03
C ASP A 496 37.45 35.12 20.15
N THR A 497 36.20 34.91 20.56
CA THR A 497 35.34 35.97 21.12
C THR A 497 34.92 35.54 22.54
N PRO A 498 34.96 36.41 23.57
CA PRO A 498 34.74 35.99 24.96
C PRO A 498 33.25 35.75 25.26
N ALA A 499 32.97 34.69 26.01
CA ALA A 499 31.64 34.38 26.54
C ALA A 499 31.21 35.37 27.65
N PRO A 500 29.91 35.71 27.76
CA PRO A 500 29.38 36.52 28.87
C PRO A 500 29.31 35.70 30.17
N PRO A 501 29.35 36.37 31.34
CA PRO A 501 29.48 35.70 32.64
C PRO A 501 28.19 34.98 33.08
N TYR A 502 28.40 33.81 33.67
CA TYR A 502 27.41 32.94 34.29
C TYR A 502 26.52 33.67 35.32
N SER A 503 25.21 33.63 35.10
CA SER A 503 24.21 33.92 36.13
C SER A 503 24.02 32.71 37.04
N VAL A 504 24.17 32.96 38.35
CA VAL A 504 24.00 32.02 39.46
C VAL A 504 22.60 31.41 39.44
N ALA A 505 22.52 30.08 39.41
CA ALA A 505 21.28 29.33 39.53
C ALA A 505 20.74 29.41 40.97
N THR A 506 19.50 29.88 41.11
CA THR A 506 18.68 29.66 42.31
C THR A 506 18.27 28.19 42.39
N LYS A 507 18.48 27.61 43.56
CA LYS A 507 18.16 26.25 43.98
C LYS A 507 16.66 25.92 43.71
N PRO A 508 16.31 24.73 43.20
CA PRO A 508 14.92 24.28 43.21
C PRO A 508 14.52 23.84 44.62
N ASP A 509 13.35 24.30 45.05
CA ASP A 509 12.72 23.90 46.30
C ASP A 509 12.46 22.39 46.37
N SER A 510 12.62 21.87 47.58
CA SER A 510 12.44 20.48 47.97
C SER A 510 11.02 19.97 47.69
N VAL A 511 10.90 18.88 46.94
CA VAL A 511 9.67 18.07 46.82
C VAL A 511 9.45 17.30 48.13
N PRO A 512 8.23 17.22 48.69
CA PRO A 512 7.98 16.48 49.93
C PRO A 512 8.11 14.97 49.70
N ARG A 513 8.94 14.34 50.53
CA ARG A 513 9.14 12.89 50.59
C ARG A 513 7.92 12.24 51.24
N LEU A 514 7.11 11.49 50.47
CA LEU A 514 6.07 10.63 51.02
C LEU A 514 6.72 9.57 51.92
N THR A 515 6.45 9.65 53.22
CA THR A 515 6.83 8.65 54.22
C THR A 515 5.67 7.68 54.37
N LEU A 516 5.85 6.44 53.93
CA LEU A 516 4.92 5.35 54.23
C LEU A 516 5.14 4.92 55.69
N ALA A 517 4.09 4.98 56.50
CA ALA A 517 4.10 4.45 57.86
C ALA A 517 4.03 2.91 57.84
N PRO A 518 4.71 2.21 58.75
CA PRO A 518 4.71 0.75 58.79
C PRO A 518 3.38 0.20 59.32
N VAL A 519 2.80 -0.74 58.59
CA VAL A 519 1.63 -1.54 59.00
C VAL A 519 2.08 -2.56 60.05
N LYS A 520 1.43 -2.56 61.21
CA LYS A 520 1.60 -3.62 62.23
C LYS A 520 0.89 -4.91 61.78
N PRO A 521 1.44 -6.09 62.10
CA PRO A 521 0.75 -7.36 61.89
C PRO A 521 -0.21 -7.60 63.06
N ASP A 522 -1.51 -7.51 62.79
CA ASP A 522 -2.53 -7.96 63.74
C ASP A 522 -2.80 -9.45 63.46
N GLY A 523 -2.28 -10.29 64.36
CA GLY A 523 -2.72 -11.67 64.51
C GLY A 523 -3.56 -11.80 65.78
N ALA A 524 -4.81 -12.22 65.62
CA ALA A 524 -5.57 -13.12 66.50
C ALA A 524 -6.89 -13.50 65.78
#